data_AF-A0AAV2GV82-F1
#
_entry.id   AF-A0AAV2GV82-F1
#
_cell.length_a   1.000
_cell.length_b   1.000
_cell.length_c   1.000
_cell.angle_alpha   90.00
_cell.angle_beta   90.00
_cell.angle_gamma   90.00
#
_symmetry.space_group_name_H-M   'P 1'
#
loop_
_entity.id
_entity.type
_entity.pdbx_description
1 polymer ?
#
loop_
_entity_poly.entity_id
_entity_poly.type
_entity_poly.pdbx_seq_one_letter_code
_entity_poly.pdbx_strand_id
1 'polypeptide(L)'
;MVVAVAIGVSNNPTDSGGGGGDKSTSTSNQISTTNKAVKALCAPSVYKDTCESSLSKSAENATDPKTLVQAGFEIAVESLKDAMKNSSTLKEVAQDPRAKRTLEICDDLIETAIEDLRRSLDELDNFDPTKAYIHIDNLKTVKR
;
A
#
# COMPACT_ATOMS: atom_id res chain seq x y z
N MET A 1 -19.72 6.96 -4.99
CA MET A 1 -20.09 5.81 -4.15
C MET A 1 -19.39 5.96 -2.81
N VAL A 2 -20.10 5.80 -1.69
CA VAL A 2 -19.51 5.88 -0.34
C VAL A 2 -19.45 4.45 0.21
N VAL A 3 -18.27 3.92 0.48
CA VAL A 3 -18.10 2.61 1.11
C VAL A 3 -17.85 2.85 2.58
N ALA A 4 -18.84 2.51 3.42
CA ALA A 4 -18.67 2.51 4.87
C ALA A 4 -17.95 1.21 5.28
N VAL A 5 -16.77 1.33 5.87
CA VAL A 5 -16.08 0.18 6.48
C VAL A 5 -16.35 0.23 7.97
N ALA A 6 -17.16 -0.72 8.46
CA ALA A 6 -17.37 -0.93 9.88
C ALA A 6 -16.29 -1.87 10.41
N ILE A 7 -15.47 -1.40 11.36
CA ILE A 7 -14.51 -2.24 12.08
C ILE A 7 -15.23 -2.78 13.32
N GLY A 8 -15.62 -4.05 13.28
CA GLY A 8 -16.16 -4.76 14.43
C GLY A 8 -15.02 -5.28 15.31
N VAL A 9 -14.90 -4.75 16.53
CA VAL A 9 -14.04 -5.33 17.58
C VAL A 9 -14.90 -6.34 18.35
N SER A 10 -14.54 -7.62 18.29
CA SER A 10 -15.21 -8.68 19.04
C SER A 10 -14.46 -8.96 20.33
N ASN A 11 -15.02 -8.52 21.47
CA ASN A 11 -14.55 -8.90 22.79
C ASN A 11 -15.17 -10.25 23.15
N ASN A 12 -14.35 -11.27 23.41
CA ASN A 12 -14.82 -12.61 23.78
C ASN A 12 -14.81 -12.78 25.31
N PRO A 13 -15.97 -12.79 26.00
CA PRO A 13 -16.06 -13.39 27.32
C PRO A 13 -16.22 -14.91 27.14
N THR A 14 -15.41 -15.67 27.87
CA THR A 14 -15.52 -17.11 28.03
C THR A 14 -16.75 -17.46 28.85
N ASP A 15 -17.67 -18.27 28.32
CA ASP A 15 -18.44 -19.23 29.13
C ASP A 15 -18.96 -20.40 28.26
N SER A 16 -19.23 -21.50 28.95
CA SER A 16 -19.30 -22.88 28.50
C SER A 16 -20.72 -23.32 28.13
N GLY A 17 -20.87 -24.30 27.23
CA GLY A 17 -22.12 -25.04 27.04
C GLY A 17 -22.33 -25.56 25.62
N GLY A 18 -22.46 -26.87 25.47
CA GLY A 18 -22.40 -27.58 24.18
C GLY A 18 -23.73 -27.80 23.44
N GLY A 19 -23.64 -28.47 22.28
CA GLY A 19 -24.80 -29.02 21.56
C GLY A 19 -24.66 -29.12 20.03
N GLY A 20 -24.21 -30.28 19.54
CA GLY A 20 -24.75 -30.98 18.36
C GLY A 20 -24.84 -30.31 16.97
N GLY A 21 -23.89 -30.66 16.11
CA GLY A 21 -24.12 -31.16 14.74
C GLY A 21 -24.73 -30.25 13.68
N ASP A 22 -23.90 -29.78 12.74
CA ASP A 22 -24.10 -30.07 11.31
C ASP A 22 -22.85 -29.76 10.49
N LYS A 23 -22.39 -30.77 9.75
CA LYS A 23 -21.19 -30.75 8.92
C LYS A 23 -21.53 -30.03 7.62
N SER A 24 -21.49 -28.71 7.62
CA SER A 24 -21.54 -27.90 6.41
C SER A 24 -20.19 -27.26 6.14
N THR A 25 -19.49 -27.85 5.17
CA THR A 25 -18.34 -27.31 4.45
C THR A 25 -18.51 -25.83 4.17
N SER A 26 -17.93 -24.98 5.02
CA SER A 26 -17.83 -23.54 4.81
C SER A 26 -16.43 -23.23 4.28
N THR A 27 -16.13 -23.76 3.09
CA THR A 27 -15.01 -23.29 2.27
C THR A 27 -15.43 -21.98 1.62
N SER A 28 -15.51 -20.90 2.40
CA SER A 28 -15.56 -19.49 1.94
C SER A 28 -15.97 -18.64 3.14
N ASN A 29 -15.00 -18.02 3.81
CA ASN A 29 -15.16 -16.77 4.58
C ASN A 29 -13.93 -16.43 5.45
N GLN A 30 -12.83 -17.18 5.34
CA GLN A 30 -11.51 -16.66 5.71
C GLN A 30 -10.97 -15.77 4.58
N ILE A 31 -11.62 -14.63 4.32
CA ILE A 31 -10.85 -13.49 3.83
C ILE A 31 -9.94 -13.14 5.00
N SER A 32 -8.67 -13.53 4.92
CA SER A 32 -7.67 -13.20 5.93
C SER A 32 -7.73 -11.70 6.25
N THR A 33 -7.58 -11.34 7.52
CA THR A 33 -7.63 -9.94 7.99
C THR A 33 -6.70 -9.03 7.18
N THR A 34 -5.55 -9.55 6.79
CA THR A 34 -4.61 -8.95 5.83
C THR A 34 -5.26 -8.56 4.50
N ASN A 35 -6.03 -9.45 3.87
CA ASN A 35 -6.70 -9.16 2.59
C ASN A 35 -7.69 -8.00 2.69
N LYS A 36 -8.38 -7.85 3.84
CA LYS A 36 -9.27 -6.70 4.06
C LYS A 36 -8.50 -5.40 4.22
N ALA A 37 -7.38 -5.43 4.93
CA ALA A 37 -6.52 -4.26 5.14
C ALA A 37 -5.87 -3.79 3.83
N VAL A 38 -5.35 -4.72 3.02
CA VAL A 38 -4.81 -4.43 1.68
C VAL A 38 -5.87 -3.79 0.78
N LYS A 39 -7.08 -4.35 0.73
CA LYS A 39 -8.20 -3.77 -0.06
C LYS A 39 -8.58 -2.36 0.39
N ALA A 40 -8.60 -2.11 1.70
CA ALA A 40 -8.88 -0.78 2.24
C ALA A 40 -7.79 0.23 1.86
N LEU A 41 -6.52 -0.18 1.94
CA LEU A 41 -5.39 0.67 1.54
C LEU A 41 -5.36 0.96 0.04
N CYS A 42 -5.71 -0.03 -0.79
CA CYS A 42 -5.72 0.11 -2.25
C CYS A 42 -7.00 0.77 -2.79
N ALA A 43 -8.05 0.93 -1.98
CA ALA A 43 -9.30 1.55 -2.40
C ALA A 43 -9.18 2.94 -3.08
N PRO A 44 -8.32 3.88 -2.60
CA PRO A 44 -8.11 5.17 -3.24
C PRO A 44 -7.17 5.13 -4.46
N SER A 45 -6.52 4.00 -4.74
CA SER A 45 -5.65 3.85 -5.91
C SER A 45 -6.47 3.78 -7.21
N VAL A 46 -5.94 4.41 -8.27
CA VAL A 46 -6.47 4.23 -9.64
C VAL A 46 -6.12 2.85 -10.19
N TYR A 47 -4.96 2.31 -9.80
CA TYR A 47 -4.47 0.97 -10.20
C TYR A 47 -4.65 -0.03 -9.05
N LYS A 48 -5.91 -0.39 -8.79
CA LYS A 48 -6.29 -1.24 -7.64
C LYS A 48 -5.66 -2.63 -7.73
N ASP A 49 -5.82 -3.31 -8.86
CA ASP A 49 -5.34 -4.68 -9.04
C ASP A 49 -3.80 -4.76 -8.90
N THR A 50 -3.08 -3.76 -9.43
CA THR A 50 -1.63 -3.64 -9.24
C THR A 50 -1.27 -3.42 -7.78
N CYS A 51 -1.97 -2.52 -7.08
CA CYS A 51 -1.74 -2.29 -5.65
C CYS A 51 -1.97 -3.56 -4.83
N GLU A 52 -3.10 -4.24 -5.03
CA GLU A 52 -3.45 -5.44 -4.27
C GLU A 52 -2.48 -6.58 -4.55
N SER A 53 -2.14 -6.83 -5.82
CA SER A 53 -1.22 -7.91 -6.20
C SER A 53 0.21 -7.67 -5.73
N SER A 54 0.68 -6.42 -5.75
CA SER A 54 2.00 -6.06 -5.25
C SER A 54 2.09 -6.22 -3.73
N LEU A 55 1.09 -5.75 -2.98
CA LEU A 55 1.07 -5.86 -1.52
C LEU A 55 0.80 -7.29 -1.04
N SER A 56 0.10 -8.12 -1.81
CA SER A 56 -0.20 -9.50 -1.43
C SER A 56 1.05 -10.34 -1.18
N LYS A 57 2.20 -9.96 -1.77
CA LYS A 57 3.48 -10.66 -1.58
C LYS A 57 4.25 -10.21 -0.33
N SER A 58 4.14 -8.93 0.04
CA SER A 58 4.92 -8.32 1.13
C SER A 58 4.13 -8.17 2.42
N ALA A 59 2.81 -8.35 2.38
CA ALA A 59 1.92 -8.14 3.51
C ALA A 59 1.55 -9.41 4.28
N GLU A 60 2.30 -10.52 4.17
CA GLU A 60 1.99 -11.74 4.92
C GLU A 60 1.89 -11.41 6.43
N ASN A 61 0.65 -11.39 6.94
CA ASN A 61 0.26 -11.04 8.32
C ASN A 61 0.32 -9.56 8.71
N ALA A 62 0.58 -8.63 7.77
CA ALA A 62 0.49 -7.20 8.05
C ALA A 62 -0.98 -6.74 8.08
N THR A 63 -1.46 -6.35 9.26
CA THR A 63 -2.79 -5.76 9.47
C THR A 63 -2.70 -4.29 9.89
N ASP A 64 -1.52 -3.83 10.29
CA ASP A 64 -1.28 -2.45 10.69
C ASP A 64 -1.17 -1.52 9.45
N PRO A 65 -1.96 -0.43 9.39
CA PRO A 65 -1.96 0.48 8.25
C PRO A 65 -0.60 1.12 7.98
N LYS A 66 0.20 1.41 9.02
CA LYS A 66 1.52 2.05 8.86
C LYS A 66 2.50 1.07 8.22
N THR A 67 2.52 -0.18 8.67
CA THR A 67 3.34 -1.24 8.04
C THR A 67 2.95 -1.48 6.59
N LEU A 68 1.65 -1.46 6.26
CA LEU A 68 1.20 -1.63 4.88
C LEU A 68 1.57 -0.45 3.98
N VAL A 69 1.52 0.78 4.50
CA VAL A 69 1.99 1.97 3.77
C VAL A 69 3.50 1.89 3.53
N GLN A 70 4.30 1.55 4.56
CA GLN A 70 5.74 1.36 4.41
C GLN A 70 6.07 0.32 3.32
N ALA A 71 5.45 -0.87 3.40
CA ALA A 71 5.62 -1.91 2.39
C ALA A 71 5.23 -1.42 0.98
N GLY A 72 4.13 -0.67 0.85
CA GLY A 72 3.68 -0.12 -0.43
C GLY A 72 4.69 0.86 -1.05
N PHE A 73 5.30 1.71 -0.23
CA PHE A 73 6.33 2.64 -0.68
C PHE A 73 7.64 1.93 -1.04
N GLU A 74 8.06 0.92 -0.26
CA GLU A 74 9.26 0.13 -0.59
C GLU A 74 9.12 -0.58 -1.93
N ILE A 75 7.96 -1.21 -2.17
CA ILE A 75 7.61 -1.82 -3.46
C ILE A 75 7.68 -0.79 -4.59
N ALA A 76 7.15 0.43 -4.37
CA ALA A 76 7.16 1.48 -5.38
C ALA A 76 8.59 1.92 -5.73
N VAL A 77 9.45 2.08 -4.72
CA VAL A 77 10.88 2.40 -4.89
C VAL A 77 11.60 1.30 -5.67
N GLU A 78 11.38 0.04 -5.33
CA GLU A 78 11.98 -1.10 -6.03
C GLU A 78 11.50 -1.17 -7.48
N SER A 79 10.20 -0.99 -7.71
CA SER A 79 9.59 -1.01 -9.05
C SER A 79 10.17 0.10 -9.95
N LEU A 80 10.40 1.30 -9.40
CA LEU A 80 11.02 2.40 -10.13
C LEU A 80 12.46 2.07 -10.54
N LYS A 81 13.27 1.57 -9.60
CA LYS A 81 14.67 1.16 -9.89
C LYS A 81 14.74 0.06 -10.94
N ASP A 82 13.87 -0.93 -10.84
CA ASP A 82 13.82 -2.03 -11.80
C ASP A 82 13.38 -1.56 -13.18
N ALA A 83 12.38 -0.69 -13.26
CA ALA A 83 11.93 -0.12 -14.53
C ALA A 83 13.06 0.65 -15.22
N MET A 84 13.81 1.45 -14.47
CA MET A 84 14.95 2.21 -14.99
C MET A 84 16.07 1.30 -15.51
N LYS A 85 16.45 0.29 -14.72
CA LYS A 85 17.58 -0.59 -15.05
C LYS A 85 17.26 -1.57 -16.17
N ASN A 86 16.02 -2.03 -16.26
CA ASN A 86 15.64 -3.16 -17.12
C ASN A 86 14.83 -2.76 -18.36
N SER A 87 14.36 -1.51 -18.48
CA SER A 87 13.60 -1.08 -19.65
C SER A 87 14.43 -1.16 -20.93
N SER A 88 14.01 -2.04 -21.85
CA SER A 88 14.58 -2.14 -23.19
C SER A 88 14.39 -0.85 -23.99
N THR A 89 13.23 -0.20 -23.83
CA THR A 89 12.93 1.08 -24.48
C THR A 89 13.89 2.18 -24.05
N LEU A 90 14.18 2.30 -22.75
CA LEU A 90 15.14 3.30 -22.26
C LEU A 90 16.55 3.00 -22.77
N LYS A 91 16.95 1.72 -22.81
CA LYS A 91 18.24 1.30 -23.37
C LYS A 91 18.37 1.60 -24.87
N GLU A 92 17.29 1.42 -25.63
CA GLU A 92 17.25 1.72 -27.06
C GLU A 92 17.36 3.23 -27.30
N VAL A 93 16.57 4.03 -26.59
CA VAL A 93 16.59 5.49 -26.68
C VAL A 93 17.95 6.07 -26.25
N ALA A 94 18.63 5.45 -25.28
CA ALA A 94 19.96 5.85 -24.83
C ALA A 94 21.08 5.71 -25.89
N GLN A 95 20.81 5.10 -27.05
CA GLN A 95 21.77 5.07 -28.17
C GLN A 95 21.94 6.45 -28.81
N ASP A 96 20.94 7.33 -28.73
CA ASP A 96 21.07 8.72 -29.17
C ASP A 96 21.79 9.56 -28.08
N PRO A 97 22.87 10.29 -28.41
CA PRO A 97 23.64 11.05 -27.42
C PRO A 97 22.86 12.18 -26.72
N ARG A 98 21.84 12.73 -27.38
CA ARG A 98 20.99 13.77 -26.78
C ARG A 98 20.00 13.14 -25.81
N ALA A 99 19.37 12.05 -26.21
CA ALA A 99 18.44 11.31 -25.38
C ALA A 99 19.14 10.67 -24.17
N LYS A 100 20.36 10.14 -24.33
CA LYS A 100 21.17 9.62 -23.23
C LYS A 100 21.36 10.66 -22.12
N ARG A 101 21.76 11.89 -22.47
CA ARG A 101 21.90 12.97 -21.47
C ARG A 101 20.59 13.32 -20.78
N THR A 102 19.48 13.31 -21.50
CA THR A 102 18.15 13.51 -20.89
C THR A 102 17.82 12.38 -19.92
N LEU A 103 18.15 11.13 -20.28
CA LEU A 103 17.91 9.96 -19.42
C LEU A 103 18.75 10.01 -18.15
N GLU A 104 20.00 10.48 -18.22
CA GLU A 104 20.85 10.70 -17.03
C GLU A 104 20.19 11.71 -16.07
N ILE A 105 19.64 12.81 -16.58
CA ILE A 105 18.88 13.77 -15.75
C ILE A 105 17.61 13.14 -15.17
N CYS A 106 16.91 12.31 -15.94
CA CYS A 106 15.74 11.59 -15.43
C CYS A 106 16.11 10.60 -14.31
N ASP A 107 17.28 9.97 -14.39
CA ASP A 107 17.81 9.08 -13.35
C ASP A 107 18.03 9.86 -12.05
N ASP A 108 18.75 10.98 -12.12
CA ASP A 108 18.98 11.87 -10.97
C ASP A 108 17.65 12.33 -10.33
N LEU A 109 16.66 12.68 -11.15
CA LEU A 109 15.33 13.09 -10.68
C LEU A 109 14.58 11.93 -10.00
N ILE A 110 14.70 10.71 -10.52
CA ILE A 110 14.06 9.53 -9.93
C ILE A 110 14.76 9.13 -8.63
N GLU A 111 16.09 9.21 -8.56
CA GLU A 111 16.84 8.99 -7.32
C GLU A 111 16.44 10.00 -6.25
N THR A 112 16.33 11.28 -6.62
CA THR A 112 15.82 12.33 -5.73
C THR A 112 14.41 12.03 -5.24
N ALA A 113 13.51 11.63 -6.14
CA ALA A 113 12.14 11.24 -5.78
C ALA A 113 12.11 10.03 -4.82
N ILE A 114 13.01 9.07 -5.01
CA ILE A 114 13.15 7.91 -4.10
C ILE A 114 13.63 8.37 -2.72
N GLU A 115 14.54 9.32 -2.64
CA GLU A 115 14.99 9.89 -1.37
C GLU A 115 13.86 10.64 -0.66
N ASP A 116 13.08 11.43 -1.39
CA ASP A 116 11.89 12.10 -0.85
C ASP A 116 10.84 11.10 -0.34
N LEU A 117 10.63 9.99 -1.05
CA LEU A 117 9.73 8.92 -0.61
C LEU A 117 10.22 8.28 0.69
N ARG A 118 11.53 8.01 0.81
CA ARG A 118 12.12 7.46 2.05
C ARG A 118 12.02 8.43 3.22
N ARG A 119 12.31 9.70 2.98
CA ARG A 119 12.12 10.74 3.98
C ARG A 119 10.66 10.81 4.45
N SER A 120 9.71 10.68 3.53
CA SER A 120 8.28 10.64 3.87
C SER A 120 7.95 9.43 4.76
N LEU A 121 8.59 8.28 4.55
CA LEU A 121 8.45 7.11 5.42
C LEU A 121 9.02 7.34 6.83
N ASP A 122 10.19 7.99 6.92
CA ASP A 122 10.80 8.33 8.21
C ASP A 122 9.92 9.33 9.00
N GLU A 123 9.29 10.28 8.30
CA GLU A 123 8.32 11.21 8.91
C GLU A 123 7.04 10.49 9.35
N LEU A 124 6.55 9.52 8.57
CA LEU A 124 5.45 8.63 8.98
C LEU A 124 5.82 7.78 10.19
N ASP A 125 7.10 7.43 10.36
CA ASP A 125 7.53 6.68 11.53
C ASP A 125 7.34 7.46 12.83
N ASN A 126 7.58 8.77 12.74
CA ASN A 126 7.43 9.74 13.82
C ASN A 126 6.02 10.36 13.89
N PHE A 127 5.11 9.96 12.99
CA PHE A 127 3.78 10.54 12.90
C PHE A 127 2.87 10.04 14.02
N ASP A 128 2.36 10.99 14.80
CA ASP A 128 1.34 10.76 15.82
C ASP A 128 -0.05 11.04 15.23
N PRO A 129 -0.87 10.01 14.92
CA PRO A 129 -2.19 10.19 14.33
C PRO A 129 -3.13 10.98 15.24
N THR A 130 -2.88 11.01 16.55
CA THR A 130 -3.64 11.78 17.53
C THR A 130 -3.46 13.28 17.35
N LYS A 131 -2.26 13.72 16.93
CA LYS A 131 -1.98 15.13 16.58
C LYS A 131 -2.52 15.49 15.20
N ALA A 132 -2.53 14.53 14.28
CA ALA A 132 -3.04 14.72 12.93
C ALA A 132 -4.54 14.96 12.90
N TYR A 133 -5.32 14.32 13.78
CA TYR A 133 -6.78 14.48 13.89
C TYR A 133 -7.24 15.94 14.01
N ILE A 134 -6.39 16.81 14.57
CA ILE A 134 -6.63 18.25 14.74
C ILE A 134 -6.53 19.01 13.39
N HIS A 135 -5.99 18.39 12.34
CA HIS A 135 -5.77 18.97 11.01
C HIS A 135 -6.41 18.21 9.84
N ILE A 136 -7.08 17.07 10.08
CA ILE A 136 -7.73 16.26 9.01
C ILE A 136 -8.89 17.01 8.34
N ASP A 137 -9.51 17.99 9.01
CA ASP A 137 -10.60 18.77 8.43
C ASP A 137 -10.20 19.58 7.19
N ASN A 138 -8.92 19.95 7.07
CA ASN A 138 -8.40 20.59 5.86
C ASN A 138 -8.31 19.59 4.69
N LEU A 139 -8.01 18.32 4.94
CA LEU A 139 -7.85 17.28 3.92
C LEU A 139 -9.18 16.80 3.36
N LYS A 140 -10.28 16.93 4.12
CA LYS A 140 -11.64 16.57 3.67
C LYS A 140 -12.15 17.42 2.49
N THR A 141 -11.52 18.58 2.23
CA THR A 141 -11.92 19.49 1.14
C THR A 141 -11.41 19.07 -0.23
N VAL A 142 -10.42 18.17 -0.31
CA VAL A 142 -9.91 17.59 -1.58
C VAL A 142 -10.74 16.37 -1.94
N LYS A 143 -12.02 16.58 -2.23
CA LYS A 143 -12.92 15.56 -2.77
C LYS A 143 -13.17 15.90 -4.25
N ARG A 144 -12.43 15.27 -5.16
CA ARG A 144 -12.82 15.17 -6.58
C ARG A 144 -13.63 13.91 -6.80
#